data_AF-A0AA35RB82-F1
#
_entry.id   AF-A0AA35RB82-F1
#
_cell.length_a   1.000
_cell.length_b   1.000
_cell.length_c   1.000
_cell.angle_alpha   90.00
_cell.angle_beta   90.00
_cell.angle_gamma   90.00
#
_symmetry.space_group_name_H-M   'P 1'
#
loop_
_entity.id
_entity.type
_entity.pdbx_description
1 polymer ?
#
loop_
_entity_poly.entity_id
_entity_poly.type
_entity_poly.pdbx_seq_one_letter_code
_entity_poly.pdbx_strand_id
1 'polypeptide(L)'
;MDPGTRRYLWDVLTGVTREGRSIILTSHSMEECEALCTRLAIMVNGQFKCLGSIQHLKNRYGSGYLLQAKVRRKLSHSSKEKLTPEKADVLSNSPRISLRRASSSYVHLVPITTNNSDFDTSPLHNFINDTFPGAHLLEEHQGAVTYQLRNEDLRWATVFREIEEHRDSLGIEDYSVSQTTLEQVFINFAKDQTEVEETV
;
A
#
# COMPACT_ATOMS: atom_id res chain seq x y z
N MET A 1 18.31 -14.38 13.89
CA MET A 1 19.42 -13.40 13.97
C MET A 1 18.85 -12.11 14.53
N ASP A 2 19.48 -11.51 15.53
CA ASP A 2 19.17 -10.13 15.91
C ASP A 2 19.55 -9.15 14.77
N PRO A 3 18.92 -7.96 14.67
CA PRO A 3 19.21 -7.02 13.60
C PRO A 3 20.67 -6.54 13.54
N GLY A 4 21.38 -6.52 14.68
CA GLY A 4 22.78 -6.09 14.76
C GLY A 4 23.72 -7.12 14.15
N THR A 5 23.65 -8.37 14.60
CA THR A 5 24.45 -9.48 14.09
C THR A 5 24.19 -9.73 12.60
N ARG A 6 22.94 -9.59 12.16
CA ARG A 6 22.59 -9.72 10.73
C ARG A 6 23.32 -8.68 9.87
N ARG A 7 23.32 -7.41 10.27
CA ARG A 7 24.05 -6.35 9.56
C ARG A 7 25.55 -6.61 9.54
N TYR A 8 26.12 -7.01 10.68
CA TYR A 8 27.53 -7.37 10.75
C TYR A 8 27.90 -8.50 9.77
N LEU A 9 27.08 -9.57 9.70
CA LEU A 9 27.28 -10.65 8.74
C LEU A 9 27.22 -10.13 7.29
N TRP A 10 26.25 -9.27 6.99
CA TRP A 10 26.10 -8.69 5.65
C TRP A 10 27.32 -7.84 5.25
N ASP A 11 27.86 -7.05 6.18
CA ASP A 11 29.06 -6.25 5.96
C ASP A 11 30.28 -7.14 5.65
N VAL A 12 30.45 -8.24 6.40
CA VAL A 12 31.54 -9.20 6.16
C VAL A 12 31.40 -9.86 4.79
N LEU A 13 30.22 -10.35 4.43
CA LEU A 13 29.98 -10.98 3.12
C LEU A 13 30.19 -9.99 1.96
N THR A 14 29.75 -8.75 2.14
CA THR A 14 29.95 -7.67 1.18
C THR A 14 31.43 -7.32 1.04
N GLY A 15 32.19 -7.33 2.15
CA GLY A 15 33.65 -7.14 2.12
C GLY A 15 34.35 -8.22 1.31
N VAL A 16 34.05 -9.50 1.61
CA VAL A 16 34.65 -10.67 0.96
C VAL A 16 34.33 -10.71 -0.54
N THR A 17 33.11 -10.34 -0.94
CA THR A 17 32.73 -10.27 -2.36
C THR A 17 33.43 -9.12 -3.10
N ARG A 18 33.64 -7.98 -2.44
CA ARG A 18 34.43 -6.85 -3.01
C ARG A 18 35.90 -7.19 -3.24
N GLU A 19 36.45 -8.14 -2.49
CA GLU A 19 37.79 -8.70 -2.74
C GLU A 19 37.86 -9.60 -4.00
N GLY A 20 36.76 -9.77 -4.74
CA GLY A 20 36.70 -10.58 -5.95
C GLY A 20 36.40 -12.06 -5.71
N ARG A 21 35.99 -12.43 -4.50
CA ARG A 21 35.60 -13.82 -4.18
C ARG A 21 34.13 -14.05 -4.51
N SER A 22 33.83 -15.24 -5.03
CA SER A 22 32.45 -15.67 -5.28
C SER A 22 31.89 -16.39 -4.05
N ILE A 23 30.68 -16.03 -3.64
CA ILE A 23 29.96 -16.64 -2.53
C ILE A 23 28.64 -17.18 -3.07
N ILE A 24 28.31 -18.42 -2.69
CA ILE A 24 26.99 -19.00 -2.89
C ILE A 24 26.35 -19.13 -1.52
N LEU A 25 25.17 -18.56 -1.35
CA LEU A 25 24.38 -18.67 -0.14
C LEU A 25 22.99 -19.18 -0.48
N THR A 26 22.40 -19.89 0.45
CA THR A 26 21.00 -20.32 0.41
C THR A 26 20.28 -19.65 1.58
N SER A 27 19.29 -18.80 1.29
CA SER A 27 18.45 -18.19 2.31
C SER A 27 16.97 -18.34 1.96
N HIS A 28 16.16 -18.48 3.00
CA HIS A 28 14.70 -18.40 2.92
C HIS A 28 14.20 -16.96 3.04
N SER A 29 15.06 -16.03 3.47
CA SER A 29 14.75 -14.61 3.58
C SER A 29 15.05 -13.92 2.27
N MET A 30 14.01 -13.43 1.61
CA MET A 30 14.17 -12.66 0.37
C MET A 30 14.83 -11.29 0.63
N GLU A 31 14.70 -10.73 1.84
CA GLU A 31 15.42 -9.51 2.26
C GLU A 31 16.94 -9.73 2.25
N GLU A 32 17.41 -10.88 2.77
CA GLU A 32 18.84 -11.24 2.74
C GLU A 32 19.34 -11.46 1.32
N CYS A 33 18.55 -12.16 0.50
CA CYS A 33 18.82 -12.38 -0.91
C CYS A 33 18.91 -11.07 -1.69
N GLU A 34 17.98 -10.14 -1.49
CA GLU A 34 17.95 -8.85 -2.17
C GLU A 34 19.11 -7.94 -1.72
N ALA A 35 19.52 -8.01 -0.44
CA ALA A 35 20.63 -7.21 0.08
C ALA A 35 22.01 -7.71 -0.36
N LEU A 36 22.21 -9.02 -0.46
CA LEU A 36 23.55 -9.62 -0.64
C LEU A 36 23.83 -10.12 -2.06
N CYS A 37 22.80 -10.54 -2.80
CA CYS A 37 23.00 -11.27 -4.05
C CYS A 37 23.00 -10.33 -5.27
N THR A 38 24.03 -10.46 -6.11
CA THR A 38 24.05 -9.84 -7.45
C THR A 38 23.23 -10.62 -8.47
N ARG A 39 23.08 -11.93 -8.25
CA ARG A 39 22.28 -12.86 -9.04
C ARG A 39 21.53 -13.79 -8.11
N LEU A 40 20.28 -14.07 -8.44
CA LEU A 40 19.39 -14.94 -7.69
C LEU A 40 18.90 -16.08 -8.57
N ALA A 41 18.77 -17.24 -7.96
CA ALA A 41 18.17 -18.42 -8.56
C ALA A 41 17.05 -18.92 -7.65
N ILE A 42 15.88 -19.20 -8.20
CA ILE A 42 14.77 -19.83 -7.47
C ILE A 42 14.68 -21.28 -7.91
N MET A 43 14.73 -22.18 -6.93
CA MET A 43 14.62 -23.62 -7.10
C MET A 43 13.26 -24.12 -6.61
N VAL A 44 12.62 -24.97 -7.39
CA VAL A 44 11.32 -25.59 -7.11
C VAL A 44 11.40 -27.06 -7.52
N ASN A 45 11.05 -27.99 -6.62
CA ASN A 45 11.08 -29.44 -6.86
C ASN A 45 12.42 -29.94 -7.42
N GLY A 46 13.53 -29.44 -6.86
CA GLY A 46 14.90 -29.81 -7.30
C GLY A 46 15.35 -29.22 -8.64
N GLN A 47 14.54 -28.38 -9.29
CA GLN A 47 14.87 -27.75 -10.56
C GLN A 47 14.95 -26.22 -10.43
N PHE A 48 15.93 -25.61 -11.08
CA PHE A 48 16.01 -24.15 -11.18
C PHE A 48 14.94 -23.63 -12.14
N LYS A 49 14.00 -22.83 -11.61
CA LYS A 49 12.92 -22.21 -12.40
C LYS A 49 13.35 -20.88 -13.02
N CYS A 50 14.15 -20.11 -12.31
CA CYS A 50 14.68 -18.84 -12.82
C CYS A 50 16.08 -18.55 -12.28
N LEU A 51 16.83 -17.75 -13.04
CA LEU A 51 18.17 -17.27 -12.72
C LEU A 51 18.38 -15.89 -13.34
N GLY A 52 18.82 -14.90 -12.56
CA GLY A 52 19.03 -13.55 -13.08
C GLY A 52 19.28 -12.50 -11.98
N SER A 53 19.32 -11.23 -12.35
CA SER A 53 19.31 -10.13 -11.37
C SER A 53 17.93 -9.97 -10.74
N ILE A 54 17.86 -9.35 -9.56
CA ILE A 54 16.59 -9.10 -8.85
C ILE A 54 15.59 -8.39 -9.76
N GLN A 55 16.03 -7.34 -10.46
CA GLN A 55 15.17 -6.59 -11.37
C GLN A 55 14.74 -7.42 -12.59
N HIS A 56 15.61 -8.27 -13.13
CA HIS A 56 15.21 -9.17 -14.21
C HIS A 56 14.09 -10.12 -13.74
N LEU A 57 14.22 -10.67 -12.51
CA LEU A 57 13.22 -11.58 -11.95
C LEU A 57 11.89 -10.86 -11.68
N LYS A 58 11.93 -9.67 -11.06
CA LYS A 58 10.73 -8.85 -10.78
C LYS A 58 10.04 -8.39 -12.07
N ASN A 59 10.79 -8.09 -13.13
CA ASN A 59 10.19 -7.70 -14.42
C ASN A 59 9.63 -8.90 -15.19
N ARG A 60 10.33 -10.04 -15.21
CA ARG A 60 9.95 -11.21 -16.02
C ARG A 60 8.87 -12.07 -15.36
N TYR A 61 8.90 -12.18 -14.05
CA TYR A 61 8.03 -13.08 -13.28
C TYR A 61 7.14 -12.35 -12.27
N GLY A 62 7.34 -11.04 -12.10
CA GLY A 62 6.42 -10.22 -11.33
C GLY A 62 5.15 -9.93 -12.12
N SER A 63 4.09 -9.60 -11.40
CA SER A 63 2.77 -9.34 -11.98
C SER A 63 2.53 -7.86 -12.25
N GLY A 64 3.59 -7.11 -12.57
CA GLY A 64 3.57 -5.67 -12.79
C GLY A 64 3.61 -4.85 -11.49
N TYR A 65 2.83 -3.77 -11.46
CA TYR A 65 2.82 -2.79 -10.36
C TYR A 65 1.58 -2.93 -9.47
N LEU A 66 1.73 -2.53 -8.22
CA LEU A 66 0.66 -2.44 -7.24
C LEU A 66 0.35 -0.98 -6.98
N LEU A 67 -0.85 -0.56 -7.33
CA LEU A 67 -1.40 0.76 -7.01
C LEU A 67 -2.31 0.61 -5.79
N GLN A 68 -1.94 1.23 -4.68
CA GLN A 68 -2.80 1.35 -3.50
C GLN A 68 -3.31 2.78 -3.42
N ALA A 69 -4.59 2.96 -3.19
CA ALA A 69 -5.19 4.28 -3.04
C ALA A 69 -6.21 4.28 -1.90
N LYS A 70 -6.25 5.38 -1.15
CA LYS A 70 -7.20 5.62 -0.07
C LYS A 70 -8.11 6.77 -0.46
N VAL A 71 -9.41 6.53 -0.48
CA VAL A 71 -10.43 7.56 -0.74
C VAL A 71 -10.86 8.22 0.57
N ARG A 72 -11.06 9.53 0.53
CA ARG A 72 -11.58 10.32 1.65
C ARG A 72 -13.00 9.90 1.98
N ARG A 73 -13.33 9.92 3.27
CA ARG A 73 -14.69 9.68 3.75
C ARG A 73 -15.63 10.81 3.31
N LYS A 74 -16.83 10.49 2.82
CA LYS A 74 -17.90 11.47 2.66
C LYS A 74 -18.45 11.82 4.05
N LEU A 75 -18.24 13.06 4.49
CA LEU A 75 -18.93 13.57 5.67
C LEU A 75 -20.38 13.86 5.25
N SER A 76 -21.34 13.07 5.72
CA SER A 76 -22.75 13.37 5.59
C SER A 76 -23.03 14.68 6.34
N HIS A 77 -23.30 15.76 5.62
CA HIS A 77 -23.76 17.01 6.20
C HIS A 77 -25.15 16.80 6.81
N SER A 78 -25.23 16.64 8.12
CA SER A 78 -26.44 17.04 8.85
C SER A 78 -26.55 18.56 8.77
N SER A 79 -27.55 19.01 8.00
CA SER A 79 -28.12 20.36 7.86
C SER A 79 -27.40 21.54 8.52
N LYS A 80 -26.85 22.46 7.70
CA LYS A 80 -26.65 23.86 8.11
C LYS A 80 -28.02 24.55 8.13
N GLU A 81 -28.68 24.56 9.28
CA GLU A 81 -29.85 25.42 9.51
C GLU A 81 -29.38 26.85 9.83
N LYS A 82 -29.71 27.79 8.94
CA LYS A 82 -29.52 29.23 9.16
C LYS A 82 -30.48 29.69 10.26
N LEU A 83 -29.99 30.00 11.46
CA LEU A 83 -30.76 30.75 12.45
C LEU A 83 -30.57 32.25 12.22
N THR A 84 -31.63 32.91 11.76
CA THR A 84 -31.77 34.37 11.70
C THR A 84 -31.79 34.98 13.11
N PRO A 85 -31.27 36.21 13.32
CA PRO A 85 -31.23 36.83 14.63
C PRO A 85 -32.48 37.69 14.82
N GLU A 86 -33.48 37.23 15.58
CA GLU A 86 -34.49 38.14 16.11
C GLU A 86 -35.11 37.61 17.41
N LYS A 87 -35.22 38.52 18.37
CA LYS A 87 -35.86 38.44 19.71
C LYS A 87 -34.98 37.94 20.85
N ALA A 88 -34.10 38.86 21.28
CA ALA A 88 -33.71 39.01 22.67
C ALA A 88 -34.86 39.65 23.49
N ASP A 89 -34.81 39.46 24.81
CA ASP A 89 -35.75 39.80 25.91
C ASP A 89 -36.62 38.61 26.34
N VAL A 90 -36.61 38.13 27.60
CA VAL A 90 -36.80 38.88 28.87
C VAL A 90 -36.16 38.13 30.07
N LEU A 91 -35.54 38.93 30.97
CA LEU A 91 -35.19 38.77 32.41
C LEU A 91 -35.38 37.39 33.09
N SER A 92 -34.47 36.89 33.95
CA SER A 92 -34.24 37.45 35.29
C SER A 92 -33.19 36.66 36.12
N ASN A 93 -32.33 37.42 36.81
CA ASN A 93 -31.63 37.15 38.09
C ASN A 93 -30.39 36.23 38.19
N SER A 94 -29.23 36.89 38.38
CA SER A 94 -27.97 36.38 38.95
C SER A 94 -28.01 36.36 40.50
N PRO A 95 -27.02 35.80 41.26
CA PRO A 95 -25.61 36.21 41.21
C PRO A 95 -24.52 35.11 41.29
N ARG A 96 -23.44 35.35 40.52
CA ARG A 96 -22.00 35.21 40.83
C ARG A 96 -21.46 33.89 41.41
N ILE A 97 -20.69 33.16 40.58
CA ILE A 97 -19.24 32.96 40.80
C ILE A 97 -18.52 33.06 39.45
N SER A 98 -17.60 34.02 39.37
CA SER A 98 -16.72 34.28 38.24
C SER A 98 -15.53 33.31 38.24
N LEU A 99 -15.38 32.52 37.17
CA LEU A 99 -14.06 32.05 36.76
C LEU A 99 -13.85 32.29 35.26
N ARG A 100 -12.91 33.17 34.99
CA ARG A 100 -12.54 33.70 33.68
C ARG A 100 -11.18 33.09 33.32
N ARG A 101 -11.14 32.20 32.33
CA ARG A 101 -10.14 32.19 31.23
C ARG A 101 -10.34 30.99 30.27
N ALA A 102 -10.94 31.35 29.13
CA ALA A 102 -10.55 31.11 27.73
C ALA A 102 -10.28 29.69 27.17
N SER A 103 -10.86 29.53 25.96
CA SER A 103 -10.60 28.59 24.86
C SER A 103 -11.39 27.28 24.91
N SER A 104 -12.47 27.12 24.14
CA SER A 104 -12.44 26.70 22.71
C SER A 104 -11.75 25.34 22.61
N SER A 105 -12.41 24.22 22.31
CA SER A 105 -13.57 23.99 21.46
C SER A 105 -14.13 22.60 21.79
N TYR A 106 -15.44 22.46 21.65
CA TYR A 106 -16.24 21.25 21.64
C TYR A 106 -15.48 20.01 21.09
N VAL A 107 -15.30 18.98 21.92
CA VAL A 107 -14.86 17.65 21.47
C VAL A 107 -16.08 16.98 20.83
N HIS A 108 -16.20 17.08 19.50
CA HIS A 108 -17.18 16.29 18.75
C HIS A 108 -16.75 14.82 18.80
N LEU A 109 -17.37 14.03 19.68
CA LEU A 109 -17.30 12.58 19.64
C LEU A 109 -18.17 12.10 18.46
N VAL A 110 -17.55 11.88 17.30
CA VAL A 110 -18.19 11.19 16.19
C VAL A 110 -18.20 9.68 16.53
N PRO A 111 -19.35 8.98 16.46
CA PRO A 111 -19.38 7.54 16.67
C PRO A 111 -18.52 6.84 15.61
N ILE A 112 -17.55 6.03 16.02
CA ILE A 112 -16.81 5.14 15.13
C ILE A 112 -17.69 3.92 14.85
N THR A 113 -18.74 4.11 14.05
CA THR A 113 -19.41 3.01 13.36
C THR A 113 -19.17 3.22 11.88
N THR A 114 -17.96 2.92 11.42
CA THR A 114 -17.58 3.07 10.01
C THR A 114 -18.30 1.98 9.20
N ASN A 115 -19.42 2.34 8.60
CA ASN A 115 -20.08 1.48 7.62
C ASN A 115 -19.36 1.62 6.28
N ASN A 116 -19.32 0.56 5.47
CA ASN A 116 -18.61 0.58 4.18
C ASN A 116 -19.19 1.63 3.19
N SER A 117 -20.41 2.13 3.43
CA SER A 117 -21.10 3.17 2.66
C SER A 117 -20.53 4.58 2.81
N ASP A 118 -19.63 4.83 3.77
CA ASP A 118 -19.10 6.17 4.02
C ASP A 118 -17.99 6.58 3.04
N PHE A 119 -17.55 5.63 2.21
CA PHE A 119 -16.51 5.80 1.20
C PHE A 119 -17.12 5.55 -0.18
N ASP A 120 -16.92 6.49 -1.11
CA ASP A 120 -17.36 6.31 -2.49
C ASP A 120 -16.15 6.04 -3.38
N THR A 121 -15.87 4.76 -3.60
CA THR A 121 -14.77 4.30 -4.46
C THR A 121 -15.16 4.22 -5.92
N SER A 122 -16.44 4.38 -6.27
CA SER A 122 -16.96 4.22 -7.63
C SER A 122 -16.24 5.08 -8.68
N PRO A 123 -15.96 6.38 -8.42
CA PRO A 123 -15.22 7.21 -9.38
C PRO A 123 -13.81 6.68 -9.64
N LEU A 124 -13.14 6.19 -8.60
CA LEU A 124 -11.80 5.63 -8.69
C LEU A 124 -11.79 4.30 -9.47
N HIS A 125 -12.77 3.42 -9.23
CA HIS A 125 -12.94 2.18 -9.99
C HIS A 125 -13.10 2.46 -11.49
N ASN A 126 -13.97 3.40 -11.85
CA ASN A 126 -14.21 3.77 -13.25
C ASN A 126 -12.94 4.33 -13.89
N PHE A 127 -12.26 5.27 -13.21
CA PHE A 127 -11.03 5.86 -13.68
C PHE A 127 -9.93 4.81 -13.93
N ILE A 128 -9.73 3.87 -13.00
CA ILE A 128 -8.69 2.85 -13.14
C ILE A 128 -8.99 1.89 -14.29
N ASN A 129 -10.25 1.48 -14.46
CA ASN A 129 -10.64 0.62 -15.57
C ASN A 129 -10.44 1.29 -16.94
N ASP A 130 -10.70 2.59 -17.03
CA ASP A 130 -10.55 3.36 -18.27
C ASP A 130 -9.07 3.67 -18.57
N THR A 131 -8.29 4.03 -17.55
CA THR A 131 -6.90 4.51 -17.69
C THR A 131 -5.90 3.35 -17.78
N PHE A 132 -6.15 2.26 -17.05
CA PHE A 132 -5.26 1.11 -16.94
C PHE A 132 -6.00 -0.17 -17.33
N PRO A 133 -6.22 -0.42 -18.64
CA PRO A 133 -6.87 -1.64 -19.09
C PRO A 133 -6.07 -2.87 -18.64
N GLY A 134 -6.76 -3.85 -18.04
CA GLY A 134 -6.12 -5.02 -17.44
C GLY A 134 -5.69 -4.86 -15.98
N ALA A 135 -6.03 -3.74 -15.33
CA ALA A 135 -5.93 -3.61 -13.89
C ALA A 135 -6.87 -4.60 -13.19
N HIS A 136 -6.34 -5.33 -12.21
CA HIS A 136 -7.12 -6.26 -11.38
C HIS A 136 -7.22 -5.74 -9.95
N LEU A 137 -8.44 -5.61 -9.43
CA LEU A 137 -8.67 -5.32 -8.02
C LEU A 137 -8.26 -6.53 -7.17
N LEU A 138 -7.32 -6.33 -6.25
CA LEU A 138 -6.86 -7.36 -5.31
C LEU A 138 -7.57 -7.24 -3.96
N GLU A 139 -7.78 -6.02 -3.48
CA GLU A 139 -8.33 -5.76 -2.15
C GLU A 139 -9.12 -4.45 -2.16
N GLU A 140 -10.26 -4.44 -1.46
CA GLU A 140 -11.03 -3.24 -1.18
C GLU A 140 -11.61 -3.30 0.23
N HIS A 141 -11.28 -2.30 1.06
CA HIS A 141 -11.78 -2.23 2.43
C HIS A 141 -11.82 -0.79 2.95
N GLN A 142 -13.00 -0.34 3.38
CA GLN A 142 -13.22 0.99 3.99
C GLN A 142 -12.62 2.14 3.16
N GLY A 143 -12.79 2.12 1.85
CA GLY A 143 -12.25 3.13 0.94
C GLY A 143 -10.74 3.02 0.65
N ALA A 144 -10.05 2.00 1.17
CA ALA A 144 -8.73 1.63 0.66
C ALA A 144 -8.91 0.59 -0.45
N VAL A 145 -8.25 0.79 -1.58
CA VAL A 145 -8.25 -0.13 -2.73
C VAL A 145 -6.82 -0.45 -3.13
N THR A 146 -6.59 -1.72 -3.51
CA THR A 146 -5.31 -2.19 -4.03
C THR A 146 -5.56 -2.83 -5.40
N TYR A 147 -4.91 -2.31 -6.44
CA TYR A 147 -4.94 -2.85 -7.79
C TYR A 147 -3.59 -3.37 -8.23
N GLN A 148 -3.63 -4.42 -9.05
CA GLN A 148 -2.49 -4.91 -9.80
C GLN A 148 -2.58 -4.45 -11.24
N LEU A 149 -1.62 -3.64 -11.67
CA LEU A 149 -1.48 -3.09 -13.01
C LEU A 149 -0.59 -4.04 -13.84
N ARG A 150 -1.21 -4.81 -14.74
CA ARG A 150 -0.53 -5.79 -15.60
C ARG A 150 -0.33 -5.20 -17.00
N ASN A 151 0.73 -4.43 -17.19
CA ASN A 151 1.10 -3.93 -18.51
C ASN A 151 2.62 -3.76 -18.59
N GLU A 152 3.26 -4.48 -19.53
CA GLU A 152 4.72 -4.51 -19.71
C GLU A 152 5.29 -3.16 -20.18
N ASP A 153 4.49 -2.36 -20.90
CA ASP A 153 4.90 -1.05 -21.43
C ASP A 153 4.56 0.12 -20.50
N LEU A 154 3.83 -0.15 -19.41
CA LEU A 154 3.41 0.87 -18.48
C LEU A 154 4.62 1.39 -17.71
N ARG A 155 4.86 2.70 -17.77
CA ARG A 155 5.95 3.34 -17.02
C ARG A 155 5.42 3.86 -15.70
N TRP A 156 6.22 3.75 -14.64
CA TRP A 156 5.91 4.36 -13.33
C TRP A 156 5.50 5.82 -13.43
N ALA A 157 6.25 6.61 -14.20
CA ALA A 157 5.95 8.03 -14.38
C ALA A 157 4.55 8.29 -14.92
N THR A 158 4.05 7.41 -15.81
CA THR A 158 2.68 7.51 -16.33
C THR A 158 1.67 7.24 -15.23
N VAL A 159 1.84 6.18 -14.45
CA VAL A 159 0.91 5.84 -13.35
C VAL A 159 0.83 6.99 -12.34
N PHE A 160 1.98 7.50 -11.89
CA PHE A 160 2.04 8.62 -10.96
C PHE A 160 1.38 9.87 -11.53
N ARG A 161 1.67 10.20 -12.80
CA ARG A 161 1.08 11.37 -13.46
C ARG A 161 -0.44 11.27 -13.52
N GLU A 162 -0.98 10.16 -14.04
CA GLU A 162 -2.42 9.99 -14.22
C GLU A 162 -3.17 10.08 -12.87
N ILE A 163 -2.62 9.46 -11.81
CA ILE A 163 -3.22 9.49 -10.48
C ILE A 163 -3.11 10.87 -9.84
N GLU A 164 -1.96 11.56 -9.94
CA GLU A 164 -1.79 12.88 -9.33
C GLU A 164 -2.67 13.94 -10.03
N GLU A 165 -2.79 13.88 -11.36
CA GLU A 165 -3.65 14.79 -12.14
C GLU A 165 -5.13 14.68 -11.77
N HIS A 166 -5.59 13.47 -11.39
CA HIS A 166 -7.00 13.21 -11.06
C HIS A 166 -7.26 13.08 -9.55
N ARG A 167 -6.24 13.19 -8.70
CA ARG A 167 -6.28 12.90 -7.25
C ARG A 167 -7.45 13.56 -6.53
N ASP A 168 -7.60 14.88 -6.71
CA ASP A 168 -8.64 15.67 -6.03
C ASP A 168 -10.04 15.32 -6.55
N SER A 169 -10.18 15.11 -7.86
CA SER A 169 -11.46 14.77 -8.50
C SER A 169 -11.98 13.39 -8.09
N LEU A 170 -11.06 12.45 -7.84
CA LEU A 170 -11.34 11.10 -7.38
C LEU A 170 -11.47 11.00 -5.85
N GLY A 171 -11.22 12.11 -5.13
CA GLY A 171 -11.28 12.15 -3.67
C GLY A 171 -10.19 11.31 -2.99
N ILE A 172 -9.04 11.10 -3.65
CA ILE A 172 -7.93 10.31 -3.09
C ILE A 172 -7.24 11.12 -1.98
N GLU A 173 -7.20 10.55 -0.78
CA GLU A 173 -6.46 11.05 0.37
C GLU A 173 -4.95 10.78 0.21
N ASP A 174 -4.61 9.52 -0.07
CA ASP A 174 -3.25 9.04 -0.21
C ASP A 174 -3.18 7.91 -1.24
N TYR A 175 -2.03 7.73 -1.88
CA TYR A 175 -1.77 6.61 -2.78
C TYR A 175 -0.30 6.21 -2.77
N SER A 176 -0.05 4.96 -3.14
CA SER A 176 1.29 4.43 -3.35
C SER A 176 1.31 3.57 -4.62
N VAL A 177 2.46 3.59 -5.30
CA VAL A 177 2.75 2.68 -6.41
C VAL A 177 4.01 1.90 -6.04
N SER A 178 3.92 0.58 -6.08
CA SER A 178 5.05 -0.31 -5.79
C SER A 178 5.20 -1.39 -6.86
N GLN A 179 6.39 -1.96 -6.97
CA GLN A 179 6.62 -3.13 -7.83
C GLN A 179 6.31 -4.40 -7.05
N THR A 180 5.89 -5.45 -7.77
CA THR A 180 5.85 -6.80 -7.21
C THR A 180 7.18 -7.13 -6.51
N THR A 181 7.11 -7.59 -5.27
CA THR A 181 8.30 -7.89 -4.47
C THR A 181 8.91 -9.24 -4.86
N LEU A 182 10.15 -9.50 -4.44
CA LEU A 182 10.81 -10.77 -4.73
C LEU A 182 10.13 -11.93 -3.99
N GLU A 183 9.61 -11.65 -2.79
CA GLU A 183 8.77 -12.55 -2.01
C GLU A 183 7.54 -12.98 -2.81
N GLN A 184 6.85 -12.04 -3.47
CA GLN A 184 5.66 -12.37 -4.25
C GLN A 184 5.99 -13.18 -5.50
N VAL A 185 7.12 -12.89 -6.16
CA VAL A 185 7.65 -13.73 -7.25
C VAL A 185 7.94 -15.15 -6.76
N PHE A 186 8.57 -15.28 -5.59
CA PHE A 186 8.86 -16.57 -4.97
C PHE A 186 7.56 -17.32 -4.61
N ILE A 187 6.58 -16.68 -3.98
CA ILE A 187 5.28 -17.27 -3.65
C ILE A 187 4.59 -17.80 -4.91
N ASN A 188 4.69 -17.05 -6.02
CA ASN A 188 4.11 -17.50 -7.29
C ASN A 188 4.76 -18.81 -7.77
N PHE A 189 6.08 -18.95 -7.66
CA PHE A 189 6.78 -20.19 -7.99
C PHE A 189 6.53 -21.33 -6.98
N ALA A 190 6.33 -20.99 -5.72
CA ALA A 190 6.10 -21.98 -4.66
C ALA A 190 4.71 -22.61 -4.76
N LYS A 191 3.71 -21.92 -5.31
CA LYS A 191 2.39 -22.49 -5.59
C LYS A 191 2.44 -23.71 -6.51
N ASP A 192 3.46 -23.79 -7.38
CA ASP A 192 3.65 -24.93 -8.28
C ASP A 192 4.24 -26.17 -7.56
N GLN A 193 4.56 -26.10 -6.26
CA GLN A 193 5.11 -27.24 -5.51
C GLN A 193 4.07 -28.32 -5.19
N THR A 194 2.77 -28.00 -5.23
CA THR A 194 1.70 -28.87 -4.70
C THR A 194 1.02 -29.83 -5.68
N GLU A 195 1.45 -29.96 -6.94
CA GLU A 195 0.75 -30.83 -7.90
C GLU A 195 1.41 -32.21 -8.16
N VAL A 196 2.46 -32.60 -7.43
CA VAL A 196 3.25 -33.82 -7.78
C VAL A 196 3.24 -34.93 -6.69
N GLU A 197 2.56 -34.76 -5.55
CA GLU A 197 2.65 -35.73 -4.43
C GLU A 197 1.47 -36.71 -4.23
N GLU A 198 0.56 -36.92 -5.19
CA GLU A 198 -0.55 -37.92 -5.04
C GLU A 198 -0.62 -39.03 -6.10
N THR A 199 0.51 -39.53 -6.59
CA THR A 199 0.52 -40.84 -7.28
C THR A 199 1.77 -41.65 -6.96
N VAL A 200 1.78 -42.33 -5.81
CA VAL A 200 2.53 -43.60 -5.61
C VAL A 200 1.71 -44.53 -4.73
#